data_AF-A0A0F9UEF9-F1
#
_entry.id   AF-A0A0F9UEF9-F1
#
_cell.length_a   1.000
_cell.length_b   1.000
_cell.length_c   1.000
_cell.angle_alpha   90.00
_cell.angle_beta   90.00
_cell.angle_gamma   90.00
#
_symmetry.space_group_name_H-M   'P 1'
#
loop_
_entity.id
_entity.type
_entity.pdbx_description
1 polymer ?
#
loop_
_entity_poly.entity_id
_entity_poly.type
_entity_poly.pdbx_seq_one_letter_code
_entity_poly.pdbx_strand_id
1 'polypeptide(L)' 'LKVEQKGGIACHTGRRSCFYRSLKNDQWVSVEPVIKDPDAIYGKN' A
#
# COMPACT_ATOMS: atom_id res chain seq x y z
N LEU A 1 -13.44 -3.74 13.47
CA LEU A 1 -14.20 -2.59 12.94
C LEU A 1 -14.38 -2.78 11.43
N LYS A 2 -15.59 -2.61 10.89
CA LYS A 2 -15.81 -2.58 9.44
C LYS A 2 -15.81 -1.11 9.00
N VAL A 3 -14.98 -0.77 8.02
CA VAL A 3 -14.82 0.61 7.52
C VAL A 3 -14.85 0.64 6.00
N GLU A 4 -15.22 1.79 5.45
CA GLU A 4 -15.00 2.12 4.04
C GLU A 4 -13.76 2.98 3.91
N GLN A 5 -12.88 2.61 2.99
CA GLN A 5 -11.58 3.21 2.81
C GLN A 5 -11.62 4.22 1.67
N LYS A 6 -11.61 5.52 2.04
CA LYS A 6 -11.66 6.62 1.07
C LYS A 6 -10.34 6.73 0.30
N GLY A 7 -10.43 7.00 -1.00
CA GLY A 7 -9.26 7.13 -1.88
C GLY A 7 -8.60 5.82 -2.28
N GLY A 8 -9.17 4.66 -1.91
CA GLY A 8 -8.71 3.33 -2.32
C GLY A 8 -7.41 2.86 -1.68
N ILE A 9 -6.79 3.68 -0.82
CA ILE A 9 -5.52 3.39 -0.14
C ILE A 9 -5.59 3.73 1.35
N ALA A 10 -4.81 3.01 2.16
CA ALA A 10 -4.65 3.24 3.60
C ALA A 10 -3.16 3.20 3.93
N CYS A 11 -2.40 2.46 3.14
CA CYS A 11 -0.97 2.57 3.17
C CYS A 11 -0.54 3.81 2.39
N HIS A 12 0.26 4.64 3.04
CA HIS A 12 0.89 5.82 2.46
C HIS A 12 1.92 5.49 1.37
N THR A 13 2.28 4.21 1.19
CA THR A 13 3.04 3.73 0.03
C THR A 13 2.16 3.52 -1.21
N GLY A 14 0.90 3.96 -1.17
CA GLY A 14 0.01 3.90 -2.31
C GLY A 14 -0.84 2.64 -2.44
N ARG A 15 -1.02 1.86 -1.36
CA ARG A 15 -1.64 0.53 -1.42
C ARG A 15 -2.90 0.44 -0.57
N ARG A 16 -3.76 -0.54 -0.90
CA ARG A 16 -5.00 -0.80 -0.17
C ARG A 16 -4.71 -1.19 1.28
N SER A 17 -3.79 -2.12 1.51
CA SER A 17 -3.42 -2.54 2.86
C SER A 17 -2.00 -2.10 3.23
N CYS A 18 -1.76 -1.84 4.52
CA CYS A 18 -0.39 -1.76 5.04
C CYS A 18 0.32 -3.12 5.01
N PHE A 19 -0.44 -4.22 5.02
CA PHE A 19 0.06 -5.60 4.98
C PHE A 19 0.25 -6.11 3.55
N TYR A 20 0.95 -5.32 2.72
CA TYR A 20 1.14 -5.62 1.30
C TYR A 20 2.28 -6.59 1.00
N ARG A 21 2.98 -7.09 2.03
CA ARG A 21 4.10 -8.03 1.89
C ARG A 21 3.76 -9.37 2.53
N SER A 22 4.27 -10.44 1.94
CA SER A 22 4.21 -11.80 2.46
C SER A 22 5.62 -12.39 2.50
N LEU A 23 5.93 -13.15 3.53
CA LEU A 23 7.22 -13.84 3.66
C LEU A 23 7.20 -15.10 2.77
N LYS A 24 8.10 -15.16 1.79
CA LYS A 24 8.29 -16.30 0.89
C LYS A 24 9.77 -16.62 0.80
N ASN A 25 10.16 -17.86 1.07
CA ASN A 25 11.56 -18.30 1.03
C ASN A 25 12.49 -17.35 1.81
N ASP A 26 12.13 -17.03 3.05
CA ASP A 26 12.83 -16.07 3.92
C ASP A 26 12.99 -14.64 3.39
N GLN A 27 12.21 -14.27 2.37
CA GLN A 27 12.21 -12.93 1.79
C GLN A 27 10.82 -12.30 1.82
N TRP A 28 10.76 -11.01 2.15
CA TRP A 28 9.51 -10.25 2.07
C TRP A 28 9.21 -9.86 0.64
N VAL A 29 8.16 -10.45 0.07
CA VAL A 29 7.72 -10.20 -1.31
C VAL A 29 6.45 -9.36 -1.29
N SER A 30 6.39 -8.34 -2.15
CA SER A 30 5.16 -7.55 -2.32
C SER A 30 4.09 -8.35 -3.05
N VAL A 31 2.90 -8.43 -2.47
CA VAL A 31 1.76 -9.20 -3.00
C VAL A 31 0.56 -8.33 -3.38
N GLU A 32 0.59 -7.03 -3.09
CA GLU A 32 -0.42 -6.07 -3.54
C GLU A 32 0.17 -4.98 -4.45
N PRO A 33 -0.58 -4.55 -5.48
CA PRO A 33 -0.15 -3.49 -6.40
C PRO A 33 -0.15 -2.12 -5.72
N VAL A 34 0.66 -1.20 -6.24
CA VAL A 34 0.51 0.23 -5.97
C VAL A 34 -0.70 0.73 -6.76
N ILE A 35 -1.67 1.30 -6.05
CA ILE A 35 -2.92 1.86 -6.61
C ILE A 35 -2.76 3.36 -6.85
N LYS A 36 -2.03 4.05 -5.98
CA LYS A 36 -1.76 5.49 -6.09
C LYS A 36 -0.27 5.74 -5.91
N ASP A 37 0.32 6.56 -6.77
CA ASP A 37 1.74 6.93 -6.67
C ASP A 37 2.03 7.64 -5.32
N PRO A 38 3.05 7.22 -4.54
CA PRO A 38 3.50 7.94 -3.35
C PRO A 38 3.81 9.42 -3.58
N ASP A 39 4.32 9.80 -4.75
CA ASP A 39 4.59 11.21 -5.09
C ASP A 39 3.30 12.02 -5.19
N ALA A 40 2.18 11.39 -5.57
CA ALA A 40 0.85 12.00 -5.56
C ALA A 40 0.24 12.08 -4.14
N ILE A 41 0.92 11.57 -3.11
CA ILE A 41 0.54 11.66 -1.70
C ILE A 41 1.40 12.71 -0.99
N TYR A 42 2.71 12.70 -1.24
CA TYR A 42 3.67 13.56 -0.54
C TYR A 42 4.10 14.80 -1.32
N GLY A 43 3.82 14.87 -2.62
CA GLY A 43 4.41 15.85 -3.53
C GLY A 43 5.77 15.38 -4.05
N LYS A 44 6.26 16.02 -5.12
CA LYS A 44 7.64 15.86 -5.58
C LYS A 44 8.56 16.69 -4.70
N ASN A 45 9.60 16.07 -4.17
CA ASN A 45 10.71 16.77 -3.50
C ASN A 45 11.53 17.59 -4.50
#